data_AF-A0A5M7P843-F1
#
_entry.id   AF-A0A5M7P843-F1
#
_cell.length_a   1.000
_cell.length_b   1.000
_cell.length_c   1.000
_cell.angle_alpha   90.00
_cell.angle_beta   90.00
_cell.angle_gamma   90.00
#
_symmetry.space_group_name_H-M   'P 1'
#
loop_
_entity.id
_entity.type
_entity.pdbx_description
1 polymer ?
#
loop_
_entity_poly.entity_id
_entity_poly.type
_entity_poly.pdbx_seq_one_letter_code
_entity_poly.pdbx_strand_id
1 'polypeptide(L)' 'MSSASHSEIDARYRYACDIARAAGSRALSWYQQRQTLVVEHKRDLQDVVSEADRNVE' A
#
# COMPACT_ATOMS: atom_id res chain seq x y z
N MET A 1 12.03 -21.56 17.95
CA MET A 1 11.98 -20.86 16.65
C MET A 1 13.36 -20.30 16.38
N SER A 2 13.95 -20.52 15.21
CA SER A 2 15.25 -19.94 14.88
C SER A 2 15.10 -18.45 14.59
N SER A 3 16.02 -17.63 15.10
CA SER A 3 16.12 -16.22 14.67
C SER A 3 16.54 -16.17 13.21
N ALA A 4 16.01 -15.19 12.48
CA ALA A 4 16.48 -14.88 11.13
C ALA A 4 17.94 -14.39 11.19
N SER A 5 18.73 -14.77 10.20
CA SER A 5 20.07 -14.26 9.96
C SER A 5 20.02 -12.81 9.46
N HIS A 6 21.13 -12.08 9.60
CA HIS A 6 21.24 -10.71 9.10
C HIS A 6 20.98 -10.61 7.59
N SER A 7 21.46 -11.58 6.79
CA SER A 7 21.23 -11.58 5.35
C SER A 7 19.75 -11.78 4.98
N GLU A 8 19.02 -12.60 5.73
CA GLU A 8 17.57 -12.78 5.54
C GLU A 8 16.80 -11.51 5.90
N ILE A 9 17.22 -10.79 6.94
CA ILE A 9 16.64 -9.50 7.32
C ILE A 9 16.91 -8.45 6.23
N ASP A 10 18.14 -8.35 5.73
CA ASP A 10 18.51 -7.43 4.66
C ASP A 10 17.73 -7.71 3.36
N ALA A 11 17.53 -8.98 3.02
CA ALA A 11 16.75 -9.37 1.84
C ALA A 11 15.28 -8.93 1.99
N ARG A 12 14.67 -9.16 3.16
CA ARG A 12 13.30 -8.70 3.45
C ARG A 12 13.19 -7.19 3.43
N TYR A 13 14.19 -6.48 3.96
CA TYR A 13 14.21 -5.02 3.93
C TYR A 13 14.25 -4.48 2.50
N ARG A 14 15.16 -4.97 1.66
CA ARG A 14 15.24 -4.56 0.25
C ARG A 14 13.93 -4.81 -0.48
N TYR A 15 13.35 -5.99 -0.29
CA TYR A 15 12.07 -6.33 -0.88
C TYR A 15 10.93 -5.42 -0.39
N ALA A 16 10.88 -5.11 0.90
CA ALA A 16 9.91 -4.18 1.46
C ALA A 16 10.07 -2.77 0.87
N CYS A 17 11.31 -2.31 0.65
CA CYS A 17 11.55 -1.03 -0.03
C CYS A 17 11.05 -1.05 -1.48
N ASP A 18 11.23 -2.15 -2.20
CA ASP A 18 10.76 -2.29 -3.58
C ASP A 18 9.22 -2.26 -3.65
N ILE A 19 8.56 -2.98 -2.74
CA ILE A 19 7.10 -2.92 -2.57
C ILE A 19 6.66 -1.49 -2.28
N ALA A 20 7.28 -0.82 -1.31
CA ALA A 20 6.90 0.54 -0.92
C ALA A 20 7.02 1.54 -2.07
N ARG A 21 8.08 1.42 -2.91
CA ARG A 21 8.24 2.28 -4.10
C ARG A 21 7.17 2.00 -5.16
N ALA A 22 6.87 0.73 -5.42
CA ALA A 22 5.84 0.35 -6.39
C ALA A 22 4.44 0.81 -5.93
N ALA A 23 4.09 0.52 -4.67
CA ALA A 23 2.85 0.95 -4.03
C ALA A 23 2.71 2.47 -4.04
N GLY A 24 3.75 3.21 -3.66
CA GLY A 24 3.76 4.68 -3.66
C GLY A 24 3.56 5.28 -5.06
N SER A 25 4.19 4.68 -6.08
CA SER A 25 4.00 5.11 -7.48
C SER A 25 2.57 4.90 -7.95
N ARG A 26 1.96 3.76 -7.59
CA ARG A 26 0.55 3.45 -7.90
C ARG A 26 -0.41 4.39 -7.16
N ALA A 27 -0.18 4.65 -5.88
CA ALA A 27 -0.97 5.56 -5.08
C ALA A 27 -0.90 7.01 -5.63
N LEU A 28 0.27 7.46 -6.06
CA LEU A 28 0.44 8.78 -6.67
C LEU A 28 -0.37 8.91 -7.98
N SER A 29 -0.36 7.87 -8.82
CA SER A 29 -1.17 7.84 -10.04
C SER A 29 -2.67 8.00 -9.73
N TRP A 30 -3.16 7.31 -8.71
CA TRP A 30 -4.55 7.47 -8.24
C TRP A 30 -4.83 8.87 -7.70
N TYR A 31 -3.90 9.44 -6.94
CA TYR A 31 -4.04 10.79 -6.38
C TYR A 31 -4.14 11.87 -7.47
N GLN A 32 -3.38 11.73 -8.56
CA GLN A 32 -3.44 12.65 -9.70
C GLN A 32 -4.84 12.68 -10.34
N GLN A 33 -5.55 11.55 -10.32
CA GLN A 33 -6.95 11.42 -10.79
C GLN A 33 -7.97 11.35 -9.66
N ARG A 34 -7.66 11.88 -8.46
CA ARG A 34 -8.50 11.70 -7.25
C ARG A 34 -9.96 12.13 -7.39
N GLN A 35 -10.28 13.01 -8.34
CA GLN A 35 -11.66 13.45 -8.60
C GLN A 35 -12.54 12.35 -9.21
N THR A 36 -11.93 11.28 -9.73
CA THR A 36 -12.63 10.13 -10.32
C THR A 36 -12.69 8.93 -9.38
N LEU A 37 -12.16 9.03 -8.16
CA LEU A 37 -12.09 7.90 -7.24
C LEU A 37 -13.47 7.52 -6.72
N VAL A 38 -13.78 6.22 -6.85
CA VAL A 38 -14.91 5.64 -6.13
C VAL A 38 -14.50 5.46 -4.66
N VAL A 39 -15.30 6.04 -3.76
CA VAL A 39 -15.12 5.95 -2.31
C VAL A 39 -16.36 5.28 -1.71
N GLU A 40 -16.13 4.27 -0.90
CA GLU A 40 -17.18 3.49 -0.24
C GLU A 40 -17.08 3.59 1.28
N HIS A 41 -18.24 3.59 1.95
CA HIS A 41 -18.32 3.51 3.41
C HIS A 41 -18.34 2.04 3.85
N LYS A 42 -17.44 1.67 4.75
CA LYS A 42 -17.34 0.32 5.32
C LYS A 42 -18.36 0.09 6.43
N ARG A 43 -18.43 0.98 7.43
CA ARG A 43 -19.29 0.82 8.62
C ARG A 43 -20.03 2.09 9.01
N ASP A 44 -19.33 3.22 9.02
CA ASP A 44 -19.91 4.53 9.34
C ASP A 44 -19.47 5.59 8.32
N LEU A 45 -19.91 6.84 8.52
CA LEU A 45 -19.64 7.95 7.60
C LEU A 45 -18.15 8.32 7.52
N GLN A 46 -17.33 7.90 8.47
CA GLN A 46 -15.89 8.19 8.53
C GLN A 46 -15.02 6.97 8.17
N ASP A 47 -15.54 5.75 8.32
CA ASP A 47 -14.89 4.52 7.88
C ASP A 47 -15.04 4.33 6.37
N VAL A 48 -14.13 4.93 5.61
CA VAL A 48 -14.14 4.91 4.14
C VAL A 48 -12.98 4.12 3.55
N VAL A 49 -13.17 3.64 2.32
CA VAL A 49 -12.13 3.03 1.50
C VAL A 49 -12.32 3.44 0.06
N SER A 50 -11.23 3.77 -0.63
CA SER A 50 -11.27 4.08 -2.05
C SER A 50 -10.83 2.89 -2.90
N GLU A 51 -11.13 2.96 -4.19
CA GLU A 51 -10.51 2.08 -5.19
C GLU A 51 -8.98 2.12 -5.13
N ALA A 52 -8.39 3.28 -4.83
CA ALA A 52 -6.94 3.43 -4.70
C ALA A 52 -6.38 2.56 -3.59
N ASP A 53 -7.02 2.55 -2.41
CA ASP A 53 -6.60 1.73 -1.26
C ASP A 53 -6.58 0.25 -1.63
N ARG A 54 -7.68 -0.25 -2.22
CA ARG A 54 -7.80 -1.66 -2.63
C ARG A 54 -6.82 -2.07 -3.73
N ASN A 55 -6.42 -1.13 -4.56
CA ASN A 55 -5.47 -1.39 -5.64
C ASN A 55 -4.02 -1.33 -5.13
N VAL A 56 -3.72 -0.56 -4.10
CA VAL A 56 -2.36 -0.41 -3.58
C VAL A 56 -2.00 -1.54 -2.62
N GLU A 57 -2.96 -2.04 -1.85
CA GLU A 57 -2.84 -3.19 -0.95
C GLU A 57 -2.63 -4.53 -1.70
#